data_AF-A0A821M1V9-F1
#
_entry.id   AF-A0A821M1V9-F1
#
_cell.length_a   1.000
_cell.length_b   1.000
_cell.length_c   1.000
_cell.angle_alpha   90.00
_cell.angle_beta   90.00
_cell.angle_gamma   90.00
#
_symmetry.space_group_name_H-M   'P 1'
#
loop_
_entity.id
_entity.type
_entity.pdbx_description
1 polymer ?
#
loop_
_entity_poly.entity_id
_entity_poly.type
_entity_poly.pdbx_seq_one_letter_code
_entity_poly.pdbx_strand_id
1 'polypeptide(L)'
;VFLESPTDFTVDAKLVTGSGSGHVECLLTSPSDRVVRCPVKNMSDGTYLVQYTPYEPGMHQLEVTYENIPVPGSPFRVSAVPGCDSTRVRAYGPGLENATTNAPTTFTIETKSAGQGSLALTIEGPSEAKMVCKDNQDGTCVMEYLPTKAGQ
;
A
#
# COMPACT_ATOMS: atom_id res chain seq x y z
N VAL A 1 5.14 2.26 5.69
CA VAL A 1 5.35 1.15 4.71
C VAL A 1 4.11 0.27 4.67
N PHE A 2 3.95 -0.54 3.63
CA PHE A 2 2.78 -1.42 3.49
C PHE A 2 3.09 -2.85 3.91
N LEU A 3 2.10 -3.54 4.48
CA LEU A 3 2.20 -4.97 4.80
C LEU A 3 2.47 -5.79 3.54
N GLU A 4 3.24 -6.86 3.72
CA GLU A 4 3.58 -7.85 2.68
C GLU A 4 4.30 -7.25 1.45
N SER A 5 4.69 -5.97 1.53
CA SER A 5 5.41 -5.26 0.48
C SER A 5 6.89 -5.16 0.87
N PRO A 6 7.81 -5.76 0.10
CA PRO A 6 9.23 -5.60 0.33
C PRO A 6 9.62 -4.14 0.21
N THR A 7 10.21 -3.60 1.27
CA THR A 7 10.73 -2.24 1.31
C THR A 7 12.23 -2.29 1.57
N ASP A 8 12.97 -1.47 0.85
CA ASP A 8 14.41 -1.31 1.04
C ASP A 8 14.77 0.10 1.52
N PHE A 9 15.92 0.19 2.20
CA PHE A 9 16.57 1.46 2.52
C PHE A 9 18.09 1.28 2.56
N THR A 10 18.81 2.37 2.31
CA THR A 10 20.27 2.38 2.31
C THR A 10 20.79 2.86 3.66
N VAL A 11 21.75 2.11 4.20
CA VAL A 11 22.49 2.46 5.41
C VAL A 11 23.89 2.91 5.00
N ASP A 12 24.25 4.13 5.37
CA ASP A 12 25.62 4.63 5.21
C ASP A 12 26.46 4.27 6.43
N ALA A 13 27.40 3.35 6.25
CA ALA A 13 28.31 2.93 7.30
C ALA A 13 29.69 3.60 7.17
N LYS A 14 29.92 4.50 6.19
CA LYS A 14 31.23 5.13 5.94
C LYS A 14 31.80 5.85 7.15
N LEU A 15 30.92 6.42 7.99
CA LEU A 15 31.30 7.09 9.24
C LEU A 15 31.81 6.12 10.32
N VAL A 16 31.47 4.84 10.20
CA VAL A 16 31.83 3.76 11.15
C VAL A 16 32.92 2.85 10.57
N THR A 17 33.01 2.74 9.24
CA THR A 17 33.96 1.88 8.53
C THR A 17 35.23 2.63 8.13
N GLY A 18 36.35 2.40 8.81
CA GLY A 18 37.67 2.87 8.34
C GLY A 18 38.22 2.08 7.14
N SER A 19 37.66 0.91 6.82
CA SER A 19 38.09 0.02 5.73
C SER A 19 36.93 -0.91 5.37
N GLY A 20 36.46 -0.88 4.11
CA GLY A 20 35.15 -1.39 3.68
C GLY A 20 34.97 -2.92 3.64
N SER A 21 35.31 -3.62 4.72
CA SER A 21 35.15 -5.08 4.87
C SER A 21 34.59 -5.41 6.26
N GLY A 22 33.32 -5.05 6.52
CA GLY A 22 32.65 -5.47 7.76
C GLY A 22 31.28 -6.07 7.53
N HIS A 23 30.78 -6.71 8.58
CA HIS A 23 29.51 -7.41 8.60
C HIS A 23 28.40 -6.51 9.13
N VAL A 24 27.37 -6.30 8.31
CA VAL A 24 26.13 -5.60 8.71
C VAL A 24 25.05 -6.63 9.01
N GLU A 25 24.48 -6.56 10.21
CA GLU A 25 23.29 -7.32 10.59
C GLU A 25 22.09 -6.37 10.70
N CYS A 26 20.92 -6.85 10.28
CA CYS A 26 19.66 -6.14 10.47
C CYS A 26 18.59 -7.07 11.04
N LEU A 27 17.91 -6.61 12.09
CA LEU A 27 16.84 -7.30 12.78
C LEU A 27 15.57 -6.44 12.77
N LEU A 28 14.46 -7.01 12.31
CA LEU A 28 13.13 -6.43 12.37
C LEU A 28 12.36 -7.02 13.56
N THR A 29 12.02 -6.18 14.54
CA THR A 29 11.13 -6.51 15.65
C THR A 29 9.71 -6.02 15.34
N SER A 30 8.77 -6.96 15.32
CA SER A 30 7.35 -6.73 15.07
C SER A 30 6.62 -6.26 16.33
N PRO A 31 5.42 -5.67 16.25
CA PRO A 31 4.60 -5.29 17.40
C PRO A 31 4.29 -6.45 18.37
N SER A 32 4.30 -7.69 17.87
CA SER A 32 4.17 -8.92 18.67
C SER A 32 5.49 -9.40 19.32
N ASP A 33 6.54 -8.59 19.28
CA ASP A 33 7.91 -8.93 19.71
C ASP A 33 8.58 -10.05 18.90
N ARG A 34 8.02 -10.44 17.75
CA ARG A 34 8.67 -11.37 16.82
C ARG A 34 9.85 -10.68 16.12
N VAL A 35 11.02 -11.29 16.21
CA VAL A 35 12.27 -10.81 15.58
C VAL A 35 12.60 -11.62 14.33
N VAL A 36 12.89 -10.94 13.23
CA VAL A 36 13.27 -11.54 11.94
C VAL A 36 14.54 -10.91 11.42
N ARG A 37 15.47 -11.73 10.91
CA ARG A 37 16.67 -11.25 10.21
C ARG A 37 16.34 -10.73 8.82
N CYS A 38 16.79 -9.52 8.52
CA CYS A 38 16.56 -8.86 7.25
C CYS A 38 17.73 -9.13 6.28
N PRO A 39 17.46 -9.39 4.99
CA PRO A 39 18.49 -9.42 3.97
C PRO A 39 19.26 -8.09 3.88
N VAL A 40 20.59 -8.20 3.78
CA VAL A 40 21.49 -7.05 3.60
C VAL A 40 22.41 -7.31 2.42
N LYS A 41 22.56 -6.31 1.54
CA LYS A 41 23.46 -6.34 0.39
C LYS A 41 24.49 -5.23 0.49
N ASN A 42 25.78 -5.57 0.44
CA ASN A 42 26.86 -4.59 0.37
C ASN A 42 26.92 -3.99 -1.05
N MET A 43 26.93 -2.66 -1.15
CA MET A 43 26.95 -1.93 -2.42
C MET A 43 28.36 -1.58 -2.91
N SER A 44 29.41 -2.08 -2.25
CA SER A 44 30.85 -1.92 -2.59
C SER A 44 31.39 -0.49 -2.56
N ASP A 45 30.59 0.46 -2.09
CA ASP A 45 30.95 1.87 -1.93
C ASP A 45 30.95 2.32 -0.46
N GLY A 46 30.81 1.39 0.49
CA GLY A 46 30.66 1.67 1.93
C GLY A 46 29.21 1.85 2.39
N THR A 47 28.23 1.68 1.48
CA THR A 47 26.81 1.65 1.81
C THR A 47 26.24 0.23 1.72
N TYR A 48 25.16 -0.01 2.46
CA TYR A 48 24.49 -1.30 2.55
C TYR A 48 23.00 -1.14 2.27
N LEU A 49 22.46 -1.93 1.35
CA LEU A 49 21.05 -1.99 1.06
C LEU A 49 20.39 -3.02 1.98
N VAL A 50 19.51 -2.56 2.86
CA VAL A 50 18.74 -3.40 3.77
C VAL A 50 17.33 -3.56 3.18
N GLN A 51 16.84 -4.80 3.10
CA GLN A 51 15.49 -5.10 2.66
C GLN A 51 14.69 -5.74 3.80
N TYR A 52 13.45 -5.31 4.01
CA TYR A 52 12.57 -5.89 5.01
C TYR A 52 11.13 -5.98 4.49
N THR A 53 10.32 -6.84 5.11
CA THR A 53 8.89 -7.01 4.77
C THR A 53 8.09 -7.13 6.07
N PRO A 54 7.29 -6.12 6.43
CA PRO A 54 6.44 -6.21 7.61
C PRO A 54 5.20 -7.06 7.30
N TYR A 55 4.85 -7.96 8.22
CA TYR A 55 3.67 -8.83 8.10
C TYR A 55 2.58 -8.53 9.13
N GLU A 56 2.84 -7.61 10.06
CA GLU A 56 1.90 -7.20 11.10
C GLU A 56 1.63 -5.70 10.99
N PRO A 57 0.40 -5.22 11.21
CA PRO A 57 0.13 -3.80 11.29
C PRO A 57 0.72 -3.22 12.58
N GLY A 58 1.27 -2.01 12.50
CA GLY A 58 1.75 -1.25 13.65
C GLY A 58 3.23 -0.90 13.60
N MET A 59 3.76 -0.52 14.77
CA MET A 59 5.09 0.05 14.91
C MET A 59 6.16 -1.04 15.02
N HIS A 60 7.06 -1.11 14.04
CA HIS A 60 8.19 -2.03 14.06
C HIS A 60 9.48 -1.28 14.40
N GLN A 61 10.46 -2.02 14.90
CA GLN A 61 11.81 -1.54 15.12
C GLN A 61 12.79 -2.30 14.22
N LEU A 62 13.61 -1.56 13.49
CA LEU A 62 14.69 -2.07 12.65
C LEU A 62 16.01 -1.75 13.34
N GLU A 63 16.62 -2.75 13.95
CA GLU A 63 17.95 -2.62 14.51
C GLU A 63 18.97 -2.97 13.44
N VAL A 64 19.88 -2.04 13.15
CA VAL A 64 20.99 -2.24 12.22
C VAL A 64 22.30 -2.05 12.97
N THR A 65 23.18 -3.03 12.86
CA THR A 65 24.51 -3.02 13.48
C THR A 65 25.58 -3.30 12.44
N TYR A 66 26.74 -2.64 12.59
CA TYR A 66 27.96 -2.91 11.85
C TYR A 66 28.99 -3.44 12.85
N GLU A 67 29.49 -4.66 12.66
CA GLU A 67 30.43 -5.30 13.62
C GLU A 67 29.91 -5.27 15.07
N ASN A 68 28.61 -5.51 15.27
CA ASN A 68 27.88 -5.42 16.55
C ASN A 68 27.78 -4.00 17.16
N ILE A 69 28.19 -2.96 16.42
CA ILE A 69 28.02 -1.56 16.82
C ILE A 69 26.81 -0.97 16.10
N PRO A 70 25.83 -0.39 16.80
CA PRO A 70 24.69 0.26 16.15
C PRO A 70 25.15 1.38 15.20
N VAL A 71 24.62 1.36 13.97
CA VAL A 71 24.83 2.47 13.03
C VAL A 71 24.08 3.73 13.51
N PRO A 72 24.50 4.93 13.10
CA PRO A 72 23.77 6.16 13.44
C PRO A 72 22.29 6.08 13.05
N GLY A 73 21.40 6.37 14.00
CA GLY A 73 19.95 6.32 13.81
C GLY A 73 19.29 4.97 14.12
N SER A 74 20.07 3.92 14.33
CA SER A 74 19.57 2.64 14.82
C SER A 74 19.20 2.72 16.32
N PRO A 75 18.06 2.13 16.76
CA PRO A 75 17.07 1.42 15.94
C PRO A 75 16.14 2.38 15.19
N PHE A 76 15.83 2.03 13.94
CA PHE A 76 14.88 2.76 13.11
C PHE A 76 13.45 2.34 13.43
N ARG A 77 12.54 3.30 13.38
CA ARG A 77 11.14 3.13 13.75
C ARG A 77 10.28 3.22 12.50
N VAL A 78 9.61 2.12 12.13
CA VAL A 78 8.78 2.07 10.91
C VAL A 78 7.33 1.70 11.23
N SER A 79 6.40 2.51 10.74
CA SER A 79 4.96 2.22 10.85
C SER A 79 4.51 1.44 9.62
N ALA A 80 3.96 0.25 9.86
CA ALA A 80 3.42 -0.63 8.83
C ALA A 80 1.89 -0.59 8.85
N VAL A 81 1.29 -0.37 7.67
CA VAL A 81 -0.17 -0.33 7.49
C VAL A 81 -0.59 -1.29 6.38
N PRO A 82 -1.80 -1.85 6.40
CA PRO A 82 -2.31 -2.63 5.26
C PRO A 82 -2.18 -1.83 3.96
N GLY A 83 -1.69 -2.48 2.91
CA GLY A 83 -1.63 -1.90 1.56
C GLY A 83 -3.01 -1.75 0.94
N CYS A 84 -3.06 -1.05 -0.20
CA CYS A 84 -4.20 -1.11 -1.10
C CYS A 84 -4.01 -2.23 -2.13
N ASP A 85 -5.06 -2.99 -2.40
CA ASP A 85 -5.10 -4.04 -3.42
C ASP A 85 -6.28 -3.78 -4.36
N SER A 86 -5.99 -3.13 -5.48
CA SER A 86 -7.00 -2.79 -6.49
C SER A 86 -7.66 -4.00 -7.12
N THR A 87 -7.02 -5.18 -7.11
CA THR A 87 -7.60 -6.42 -7.66
C THR A 87 -8.77 -6.94 -6.83
N ARG A 88 -8.91 -6.44 -5.59
CA ARG A 88 -10.01 -6.78 -4.68
C ARG A 88 -11.19 -5.82 -4.77
N VAL A 89 -11.12 -4.79 -5.62
CA VAL A 89 -12.26 -3.94 -5.94
C VAL A 89 -13.19 -4.69 -6.90
N ARG A 90 -14.49 -4.69 -6.62
CA ARG A 90 -15.51 -5.29 -7.50
C ARG A 90 -16.58 -4.28 -7.82
N ALA A 91 -17.05 -4.26 -9.06
CA ALA A 91 -18.22 -3.49 -9.47
C ALA A 91 -19.25 -4.43 -10.09
N TYR A 92 -20.51 -4.31 -9.70
CA TYR A 92 -21.60 -5.16 -10.19
C TYR A 92 -22.95 -4.45 -10.13
N GLY A 93 -23.89 -4.88 -10.96
CA GLY A 93 -25.24 -4.35 -11.00
C GLY A 93 -25.67 -3.93 -12.40
N PRO A 94 -26.98 -3.71 -12.60
CA PRO A 94 -27.57 -3.52 -13.92
C PRO A 94 -27.03 -2.27 -14.64
N GLY A 95 -26.69 -1.21 -13.89
CA GLY A 95 -26.15 0.03 -14.44
C GLY A 95 -24.76 -0.09 -15.09
N LEU A 96 -24.07 -1.23 -14.96
CA LEU A 96 -22.83 -1.51 -15.71
C LEU A 96 -23.08 -2.20 -17.05
N GLU A 97 -24.25 -2.82 -17.22
CA GLU A 97 -24.59 -3.60 -18.42
C GLU A 97 -25.45 -2.77 -19.36
N ASN A 98 -26.55 -2.21 -18.85
CA ASN A 98 -27.53 -1.48 -19.66
C ASN A 98 -28.21 -0.39 -18.83
N ALA A 99 -28.66 0.67 -19.52
CA ALA A 99 -29.43 1.75 -18.90
C ALA A 99 -30.54 2.22 -19.84
N THR A 100 -31.67 2.64 -19.27
CA THR A 100 -32.78 3.22 -20.02
C THR A 100 -32.72 4.73 -19.91
N THR A 101 -32.86 5.44 -21.03
CA THR A 101 -32.85 6.91 -21.03
C THR A 101 -33.96 7.46 -20.15
N ASN A 102 -33.65 8.51 -19.39
CA ASN A 102 -34.53 9.16 -18.42
C ASN A 102 -35.01 8.24 -17.28
N ALA A 103 -34.40 7.08 -17.09
CA ALA A 103 -34.61 6.21 -15.94
C ALA A 103 -33.32 6.15 -15.10
N PRO A 104 -33.37 6.42 -13.78
CA PRO A 104 -32.22 6.21 -12.92
C PRO A 104 -31.80 4.74 -12.92
N THR A 105 -30.52 4.49 -13.06
CA THR A 105 -29.95 3.14 -12.95
C THR A 105 -28.82 3.15 -11.93
N THR A 106 -28.53 1.98 -11.36
CA THR A 106 -27.54 1.84 -10.30
C THR A 106 -26.58 0.69 -10.53
N PHE A 107 -25.38 0.84 -9.98
CA PHE A 107 -24.44 -0.24 -9.78
C PHE A 107 -23.73 -0.07 -8.44
N THR A 108 -23.22 -1.16 -7.91
CA THR A 108 -22.52 -1.21 -6.62
C THR A 108 -21.03 -1.41 -6.84
N ILE A 109 -20.23 -0.74 -6.04
CA ILE A 109 -18.79 -0.91 -5.97
C ILE A 109 -18.45 -1.40 -4.56
N GLU A 110 -17.78 -2.54 -4.48
CA GLU A 110 -17.29 -3.13 -3.24
C GLU A 110 -15.78 -2.92 -3.13
N THR A 111 -15.35 -2.23 -2.06
CA THR A 111 -13.93 -1.91 -1.78
C THR A 111 -13.46 -2.46 -0.44
N LYS A 112 -14.31 -3.18 0.31
CA LYS A 112 -14.03 -3.74 1.65
C LYS A 112 -12.65 -4.41 1.76
N SER A 113 -12.29 -5.16 0.74
CA SER A 113 -11.05 -5.95 0.72
C SER A 113 -9.88 -5.25 0.04
N ALA A 114 -10.08 -4.07 -0.55
CA ALA A 114 -9.08 -3.35 -1.32
C ALA A 114 -8.19 -2.43 -0.47
N GLY A 115 -8.46 -2.28 0.82
CA GLY A 115 -7.69 -1.39 1.71
C GLY A 115 -8.06 0.08 1.58
N GLN A 116 -7.31 0.96 2.26
CA GLN A 116 -7.56 2.40 2.25
C GLN A 116 -6.97 3.04 0.98
N GLY A 117 -7.80 3.79 0.25
CA GLY A 117 -7.38 4.49 -0.98
C GLY A 117 -8.47 5.42 -1.50
N SER A 118 -8.16 6.16 -2.56
CA SER A 118 -9.13 6.97 -3.29
C SER A 118 -9.70 6.20 -4.49
N LEU A 119 -11.02 6.30 -4.67
CA LEU A 119 -11.71 5.76 -5.85
C LEU A 119 -12.12 6.92 -6.76
N ALA A 120 -11.72 6.86 -8.03
CA ALA A 120 -12.17 7.78 -9.06
C ALA A 120 -13.10 7.05 -10.03
N LEU A 121 -14.20 7.70 -10.39
CA LEU A 121 -15.23 7.16 -11.28
C LEU A 121 -15.55 8.17 -12.37
N THR A 122 -15.75 7.67 -13.58
CA THR A 122 -16.12 8.48 -14.74
C THR A 122 -17.11 7.69 -15.58
N ILE A 123 -18.21 8.33 -15.96
CA ILE A 123 -19.18 7.78 -16.91
C ILE A 123 -19.03 8.58 -18.20
N GLU A 124 -18.61 7.90 -19.25
CA GLU A 124 -18.52 8.44 -20.60
C GLU A 124 -19.75 7.99 -21.38
N GLY A 125 -20.20 8.83 -22.31
CA GLY A 125 -21.36 8.53 -23.14
C GLY A 125 -21.78 9.74 -23.99
N PRO A 126 -22.90 9.63 -24.73
CA PRO A 126 -23.38 10.66 -25.67
C PRO A 126 -23.87 11.95 -24.99
N SER A 127 -24.00 11.95 -23.66
CA SER A 127 -24.42 13.08 -22.84
C SER A 127 -23.83 12.97 -21.46
N GLU A 128 -23.61 14.10 -20.81
CA GLU A 128 -23.30 14.15 -19.39
C GLU A 128 -24.44 13.52 -18.57
N ALA A 129 -24.10 12.52 -17.77
CA ALA A 129 -25.02 11.88 -16.85
C ALA A 129 -24.81 12.46 -15.44
N LYS A 130 -25.89 12.85 -14.78
CA LYS A 130 -25.82 13.20 -13.35
C LYS A 130 -25.51 11.93 -12.56
N MET A 131 -24.48 11.98 -11.73
CA MET A 131 -24.06 10.88 -10.87
C MET A 131 -24.28 11.24 -9.41
N VAL A 132 -24.77 10.27 -8.64
CA VAL A 132 -24.88 10.34 -7.19
C VAL A 132 -24.18 9.12 -6.62
N CYS A 133 -23.23 9.35 -5.72
CA CYS A 133 -22.57 8.29 -4.95
C CYS A 133 -23.18 8.25 -3.56
N LYS A 134 -23.59 7.07 -3.12
CA LYS A 134 -24.05 6.79 -1.76
C LYS A 134 -23.11 5.77 -1.12
N ASP A 135 -22.35 6.22 -0.12
CA ASP A 135 -21.57 5.32 0.73
C ASP A 135 -22.49 4.60 1.72
N ASN A 136 -22.46 3.28 1.73
CA ASN A 136 -23.25 2.45 2.66
C ASN A 136 -22.56 2.27 4.01
N GLN A 137 -21.34 2.79 4.20
CA GLN A 137 -20.51 2.66 5.42
C GLN A 137 -20.18 1.23 5.82
N ASP A 138 -20.43 0.27 4.94
CA ASP A 138 -20.07 -1.13 5.11
C ASP A 138 -18.88 -1.52 4.21
N GLY A 139 -18.28 -0.53 3.52
CA GLY A 139 -17.26 -0.68 2.48
C GLY A 139 -17.80 -1.06 1.10
N THR A 140 -19.10 -0.83 0.88
CA THR A 140 -19.70 -0.71 -0.46
C THR A 140 -20.19 0.71 -0.72
N CYS A 141 -20.12 1.14 -1.98
CA CYS A 141 -20.71 2.38 -2.47
C CYS A 141 -21.71 2.05 -3.57
N VAL A 142 -22.90 2.65 -3.51
CA VAL A 142 -23.89 2.57 -4.59
C VAL A 142 -23.77 3.81 -5.44
N MET A 143 -23.58 3.60 -6.74
CA MET A 143 -23.57 4.63 -7.76
C MET A 143 -24.92 4.65 -8.45
N GLU A 144 -25.55 5.81 -8.49
CA GLU A 144 -26.76 6.07 -9.27
C GLU A 144 -26.44 7.08 -10.36
N TYR A 145 -26.90 6.81 -11.59
CA TYR A 145 -26.79 7.78 -12.67
C TYR A 145 -28.04 7.81 -13.55
N LEU A 146 -28.25 8.96 -14.19
CA LEU A 146 -29.39 9.22 -15.07
C LEU A 146 -28.92 9.55 -16.50
N PRO A 147 -28.96 8.59 -17.43
CA PRO A 147 -28.64 8.87 -18.84
C PRO A 147 -29.78 9.66 -19.50
N THR A 148 -29.43 10.72 -20.23
CA THR A 148 -30.43 11.57 -20.91
C THR A 148 -30.47 11.36 -22.42
N LYS A 149 -29.45 10.72 -22.99
CA LYS A 149 -29.37 10.35 -24.41
C LYS A 149 -28.97 8.89 -24.58
N ALA A 150 -29.52 8.25 -25.61
CA ALA A 150 -29.16 6.88 -25.99
C ALA A 150 -27.82 6.88 -26.74
N GLY A 151 -26.99 5.88 -26.48
CA GLY A 151 -25.68 5.68 -27.08
C GLY A 151 -24.82 4.75 -26.22
N GLN A 152 -23.55 4.61 -26.60
CA GLN A 152 -22.53 3.86 -25.86
C GLN A 152 -21.52 4.82 -25.26
#